data_AF-A0A1V9XE43-F1
#
_entry.id   AF-A0A1V9XE43-F1
#
_cell.length_a   1.000
_cell.length_b   1.000
_cell.length_c   1.000
_cell.angle_alpha   90.00
_cell.angle_beta   90.00
_cell.angle_gamma   90.00
#
_symmetry.space_group_name_H-M   'P 1'
#
loop_
_entity.id
_entity.type
_entity.pdbx_description
1 polymer ?
#
loop_
_entity_poly.entity_id
_entity_poly.type
_entity_poly.pdbx_seq_one_letter_code
_entity_poly.pdbx_strand_id
1 'polypeptide(L)'
;MPLTEDNPLTALFQELHRFTQNNELEKAQKIANKILTHPNGGYTNQKAIQCKLVCLMQLSKFQEAFDFVQRNEDNLTVDVSFERAYCLYRLNRTDEALEALGPASEDDFRKKELRGQILYRLEKDLVKNSADDYDEERQTNLGACLAALALEEGGRPEKGDLTLGEDTYEMMYNKATALTAQGDYQKALTLLKRSEVSCR
;
A
#
# COMPACT_ATOMS: atom_id res chain seq x y z
N MET A 1 10.33 -42.34 31.86
CA MET A 1 10.54 -40.98 31.30
C MET A 1 9.77 -40.95 29.99
N PRO A 2 8.66 -40.21 29.86
CA PRO A 2 7.94 -40.20 28.60
C PRO A 2 8.78 -39.44 27.57
N LEU A 3 8.94 -40.06 26.40
CA LEU A 3 9.56 -39.49 25.22
C LEU A 3 8.87 -38.15 24.92
N THR A 4 9.66 -37.11 24.65
CA THR A 4 9.16 -35.85 24.12
C THR A 4 8.36 -36.16 22.85
N GLU A 5 7.04 -36.09 22.92
CA GLU A 5 6.21 -36.12 21.71
C GLU A 5 6.64 -34.94 20.86
N ASP A 6 7.29 -35.21 19.73
CA ASP A 6 7.63 -34.19 18.75
C ASP A 6 6.35 -33.45 18.38
N ASN A 7 6.31 -32.14 18.66
CA ASN A 7 5.15 -31.34 18.30
C ASN A 7 4.94 -31.51 16.78
N PRO A 8 3.79 -32.04 16.33
CA PRO A 8 3.58 -32.36 14.92
C PRO A 8 3.58 -31.13 14.01
N LEU A 9 3.53 -29.92 14.58
CA LEU A 9 3.71 -28.68 13.84
C LEU A 9 5.16 -28.30 13.57
N THR A 10 6.14 -28.89 14.27
CA THR A 10 7.56 -28.51 14.16
C THR A 10 8.05 -28.61 12.72
N ALA A 11 7.76 -29.74 12.06
CA ALA A 11 8.12 -29.94 10.65
C ALA A 11 7.46 -28.91 9.72
N LEU A 12 6.18 -28.59 9.96
CA LEU A 12 5.45 -27.59 9.18
C LEU A 12 6.04 -26.18 9.36
N PHE A 13 6.44 -25.80 10.57
CA PHE A 13 7.10 -24.51 10.81
C PHE A 13 8.50 -24.42 10.19
N GLN A 14 9.25 -25.51 10.19
CA GLN A 14 10.54 -25.59 9.50
C GLN A 14 10.37 -25.43 7.98
N GLU A 15 9.38 -26.10 7.38
CA GLU A 15 9.04 -25.93 5.97
C GLU A 15 8.58 -24.50 5.65
N LEU A 16 7.70 -23.93 6.48
CA LEU A 16 7.22 -22.56 6.33
C LEU A 16 8.40 -21.58 6.32
N HIS A 17 9.30 -21.71 7.29
CA HIS A 17 10.48 -20.86 7.39
C HIS A 17 11.37 -20.96 6.15
N ARG A 18 11.64 -22.19 5.68
CA ARG A 18 12.43 -22.42 4.45
C ARG A 18 11.79 -21.77 3.23
N PHE A 19 10.48 -21.94 3.04
CA PHE A 19 9.79 -21.34 1.89
C PHE A 19 9.75 -19.82 1.95
N THR A 20 9.57 -19.23 3.13
CA THR A 20 9.63 -17.77 3.30
C THR A 20 11.03 -17.22 3.01
N GLN A 21 12.09 -17.89 3.49
CA GLN A 21 13.48 -17.48 3.22
C GLN A 21 13.85 -17.54 1.74
N ASN A 22 13.34 -18.55 1.02
CA ASN A 22 13.57 -18.73 -0.41
C ASN A 22 12.63 -17.89 -1.29
N ASN A 23 11.79 -17.04 -0.70
CA ASN A 23 10.76 -16.27 -1.40
C ASN A 23 9.79 -17.15 -2.24
N GLU A 24 9.56 -18.41 -1.82
CA GLU A 24 8.62 -19.33 -2.45
C GLU A 24 7.20 -19.13 -1.87
N LEU A 25 6.64 -17.96 -2.12
CA LEU A 25 5.46 -17.42 -1.42
C LEU A 25 4.20 -18.28 -1.57
N GLU A 26 3.94 -18.89 -2.72
CA GLU A 26 2.80 -19.78 -2.92
C GLU A 26 2.93 -21.07 -2.09
N LYS A 27 4.15 -21.56 -1.92
CA LYS A 27 4.42 -22.74 -1.08
C LYS A 27 4.29 -22.37 0.39
N ALA A 28 4.87 -21.25 0.80
CA ALA A 28 4.76 -20.71 2.15
C ALA A 28 3.29 -20.51 2.55
N GLN A 29 2.48 -19.90 1.67
CA GLN A 29 1.04 -19.72 1.86
C GLN A 29 0.31 -21.05 2.10
N LYS A 30 0.63 -22.08 1.31
CA LYS A 30 0.03 -23.42 1.47
C LYS A 30 0.42 -24.07 2.79
N ILE A 31 1.68 -23.97 3.21
CA ILE A 31 2.11 -24.52 4.50
C ILE A 31 1.48 -23.77 5.67
N ALA A 32 1.41 -22.44 5.61
CA ALA A 32 0.71 -21.65 6.61
C ALA A 32 -0.76 -22.08 6.74
N ASN A 33 -1.44 -22.32 5.61
CA ASN A 33 -2.81 -22.84 5.62
C ASN A 33 -2.91 -24.25 6.22
N LYS A 34 -1.94 -25.13 5.97
CA LYS A 34 -1.87 -26.45 6.62
C LYS A 34 -1.75 -26.33 8.14
N ILE A 35 -0.92 -25.42 8.64
CA ILE A 35 -0.78 -25.18 10.09
C ILE A 35 -2.11 -24.71 10.69
N LEU A 36 -2.78 -23.74 10.04
CA LEU A 36 -4.05 -23.17 10.52
C LEU A 36 -5.19 -24.19 10.54
N THR A 37 -5.17 -25.16 9.63
CA THR A 37 -6.19 -26.22 9.53
C THR A 37 -5.82 -27.51 10.27
N HIS A 38 -4.61 -27.58 10.83
CA HIS A 38 -4.14 -28.74 11.58
C HIS A 38 -4.83 -28.80 12.96
N PRO A 39 -5.24 -29.98 13.45
CA PRO A 39 -5.90 -30.13 14.77
C PRO A 39 -5.11 -29.53 15.94
N ASN A 40 -3.79 -29.65 15.90
CA ASN A 40 -2.88 -29.11 16.93
C ASN A 40 -2.42 -27.67 16.67
N GLY A 41 -2.88 -27.05 15.57
CA GLY A 41 -2.58 -25.67 15.21
C GLY A 41 -3.80 -24.79 15.45
N GLY A 42 -4.69 -24.76 14.46
CA GLY A 42 -5.92 -23.97 14.52
C GLY A 42 -5.74 -22.51 14.12
N TYR A 43 -6.86 -21.84 13.93
CA TYR A 43 -6.93 -20.42 13.54
C TYR A 43 -6.56 -19.44 14.65
N THR A 44 -5.99 -19.90 15.76
CA THR A 44 -5.43 -19.06 16.83
C THR A 44 -3.91 -18.86 16.66
N ASN A 45 -3.27 -19.57 15.72
CA ASN A 45 -1.84 -19.51 15.51
C ASN A 45 -1.40 -18.23 14.78
N GLN A 46 -1.10 -17.17 15.54
CA GLN A 46 -0.79 -15.84 15.01
C GLN A 46 0.36 -15.83 14.00
N LYS A 47 1.42 -16.63 14.20
CA LYS A 47 2.56 -16.71 13.27
C LYS A 47 2.13 -17.23 11.91
N ALA A 48 1.30 -18.28 11.88
CA ALA A 48 0.78 -18.85 10.65
C ALA A 48 -0.22 -17.90 9.96
N ILE A 49 -1.06 -17.19 10.73
CA ILE A 49 -1.97 -16.17 10.21
C ILE A 49 -1.18 -15.04 9.52
N GLN A 50 -0.22 -14.45 10.23
CA GLN A 50 0.62 -13.36 9.72
C GLN A 50 1.41 -13.79 8.47
N CYS A 51 2.03 -14.97 8.50
CA CYS A 51 2.75 -15.49 7.32
C CYS A 51 1.81 -15.65 6.12
N LYS A 52 0.62 -16.23 6.33
CA LYS A 52 -0.37 -16.40 5.25
C LYS A 52 -0.80 -15.04 4.69
N LEU A 53 -1.09 -14.07 5.55
CA LEU A 53 -1.51 -12.72 5.17
C LEU A 53 -0.44 -12.02 4.34
N VAL A 54 0.80 -11.99 4.81
CA VAL A 54 1.94 -11.38 4.10
C VAL A 54 2.17 -12.07 2.74
N CYS A 55 2.12 -13.41 2.68
CA CYS A 55 2.26 -14.13 1.42
C CYS A 55 1.15 -13.74 0.43
N LEU A 56 -0.11 -13.66 0.87
CA LEU A 56 -1.22 -13.26 0.00
C LEU A 56 -1.03 -11.82 -0.53
N MET A 57 -0.61 -10.89 0.32
CA MET A 57 -0.35 -9.50 -0.08
C MET A 57 0.81 -9.38 -1.08
N GLN A 58 1.92 -10.07 -0.82
CA GLN A 58 3.08 -10.07 -1.73
C GLN A 58 2.77 -10.72 -3.08
N LEU A 59 1.90 -11.74 -3.09
CA LEU A 59 1.36 -12.35 -4.30
C LEU A 59 0.27 -11.52 -4.98
N SER A 60 0.00 -10.31 -4.49
CA SER A 60 -1.06 -9.42 -4.98
C SER A 60 -2.48 -10.02 -4.95
N LYS A 61 -2.70 -11.01 -4.09
CA LYS A 61 -4.01 -11.66 -3.86
C LYS A 61 -4.81 -10.88 -2.80
N PHE A 62 -5.04 -9.58 -3.05
CA PHE A 62 -5.61 -8.67 -2.05
C PHE A 62 -7.03 -9.04 -1.62
N GLN A 63 -7.87 -9.53 -2.53
CA GLN A 63 -9.22 -10.00 -2.18
C GLN A 63 -9.15 -11.21 -1.24
N GLU A 64 -8.30 -12.19 -1.53
CA GLU A 64 -8.12 -13.36 -0.67
C GLU A 64 -7.56 -12.98 0.71
N ALA A 65 -6.64 -12.01 0.76
CA ALA A 65 -6.08 -11.48 2.01
C ALA A 65 -7.13 -10.76 2.85
N PHE A 66 -7.92 -9.87 2.24
CA PHE A 66 -9.01 -9.15 2.90
C PHE A 66 -10.05 -10.12 3.48
N ASP A 67 -10.54 -11.04 2.66
CA ASP A 67 -11.49 -12.08 3.06
C ASP A 67 -10.94 -12.94 4.22
N PHE A 68 -9.64 -13.26 4.17
CA PHE A 68 -9.00 -14.06 5.21
C PHE A 68 -8.97 -13.31 6.56
N VAL A 69 -8.62 -12.02 6.56
CA VAL A 69 -8.67 -11.18 7.77
C VAL A 69 -10.10 -11.09 8.29
N GLN A 70 -11.07 -10.78 7.42
CA GLN A 70 -12.47 -10.64 7.80
C GLN A 70 -13.06 -11.91 8.43
N ARG A 71 -12.78 -13.08 7.86
CA ARG A 71 -13.26 -14.37 8.39
C ARG A 71 -12.62 -14.78 9.72
N ASN A 72 -11.48 -14.19 10.07
CA ASN A 72 -10.69 -14.59 11.24
C ASN A 72 -10.53 -13.46 12.25
N GLU A 73 -11.33 -12.40 12.16
CA GLU A 73 -11.21 -11.20 13.00
C GLU A 73 -11.21 -11.54 14.48
N ASP A 74 -12.12 -12.40 14.94
CA ASP A 74 -12.22 -12.84 16.33
C ASP A 74 -11.00 -13.64 16.82
N ASN A 75 -10.20 -14.19 15.90
CA ASN A 75 -9.01 -14.98 16.23
C ASN A 75 -7.72 -14.16 16.20
N LEU A 76 -7.76 -12.89 15.77
CA LEU A 76 -6.59 -12.03 15.69
C LEU A 76 -6.30 -11.41 17.05
N THR A 77 -5.08 -11.59 17.54
CA THR A 77 -4.61 -10.94 18.78
C THR A 77 -3.62 -9.82 18.51
N VAL A 78 -3.36 -9.53 17.23
CA VAL A 78 -2.40 -8.53 16.75
C VAL A 78 -3.14 -7.51 15.92
N ASP A 79 -2.68 -6.26 15.96
CA ASP A 79 -3.21 -5.21 15.09
C ASP A 79 -2.87 -5.55 13.63
N VAL A 80 -3.92 -5.66 12.81
CA VAL A 80 -3.83 -5.85 11.35
C VAL A 80 -4.53 -4.72 10.58
N SER A 81 -4.77 -3.58 11.24
CA SER A 81 -5.51 -2.47 10.61
C SER A 81 -4.79 -1.97 9.36
N PHE A 82 -3.45 -1.97 9.38
CA PHE A 82 -2.66 -1.66 8.19
C PHE A 82 -2.94 -2.66 7.06
N GLU A 83 -2.80 -3.97 7.30
CA GLU A 83 -2.94 -4.99 6.27
C GLU A 83 -4.35 -4.98 5.67
N ARG A 84 -5.38 -4.81 6.51
CA ARG A 84 -6.78 -4.68 6.09
C ARG A 84 -6.97 -3.45 5.20
N ALA A 85 -6.52 -2.28 5.65
CA ALA A 85 -6.61 -1.04 4.90
C ALA A 85 -5.83 -1.10 3.58
N TYR A 86 -4.63 -1.67 3.60
CA TYR A 86 -3.82 -1.83 2.40
C TYR A 86 -4.51 -2.72 1.37
N CYS A 87 -5.12 -3.83 1.79
CA CYS A 87 -5.89 -4.67 0.86
C CYS A 87 -7.07 -3.91 0.26
N LEU A 88 -7.84 -3.15 1.05
CA LEU A 88 -8.94 -2.31 0.57
C LEU A 88 -8.47 -1.24 -0.42
N TYR A 89 -7.37 -0.55 -0.11
CA TYR A 89 -6.75 0.43 -0.99
C TYR A 89 -6.36 -0.18 -2.35
N ARG A 90 -5.72 -1.36 -2.33
CA ARG A 90 -5.34 -2.09 -3.55
C ARG A 90 -6.53 -2.66 -4.33
N LEU A 91 -7.69 -2.81 -3.70
CA LEU A 91 -8.96 -3.18 -4.32
C LEU A 91 -9.78 -1.97 -4.79
N ASN A 92 -9.22 -0.76 -4.72
CA ASN A 92 -9.89 0.50 -5.06
C ASN A 92 -11.14 0.81 -4.21
N ARG A 93 -11.17 0.30 -2.98
CA ARG A 93 -12.21 0.60 -1.97
C ARG A 93 -11.69 1.66 -1.01
N THR A 94 -11.46 2.86 -1.54
CA THR A 94 -10.68 3.93 -0.90
C THR A 94 -11.28 4.44 0.41
N ASP A 95 -12.60 4.65 0.46
CA ASP A 95 -13.29 5.12 1.67
C ASP A 95 -13.19 4.08 2.80
N GLU A 96 -13.46 2.81 2.47
CA GLU A 96 -13.34 1.71 3.43
C GLU A 96 -11.90 1.52 3.90
N ALA A 97 -10.90 1.77 3.04
CA ALA A 97 -9.50 1.73 3.42
C ALA A 97 -9.17 2.80 4.48
N LEU A 98 -9.72 4.02 4.33
CA LEU A 98 -9.52 5.10 5.31
C LEU A 98 -10.12 4.75 6.66
N GLU A 99 -11.35 4.20 6.66
CA GLU A 99 -12.03 3.76 7.87
C GLU A 99 -11.26 2.62 8.56
N ALA A 100 -10.88 1.60 7.80
CA ALA A 100 -10.16 0.44 8.33
C ALA A 100 -8.76 0.77 8.87
N LEU A 101 -8.08 1.79 8.32
CA LEU A 101 -6.74 2.17 8.76
C LEU A 101 -6.75 2.78 10.16
N GLY A 102 -7.81 3.55 10.46
CA GLY A 102 -7.97 4.28 11.71
C GLY A 102 -6.95 5.43 11.89
N PRO A 103 -6.87 6.02 13.09
CA PRO A 103 -5.84 6.99 13.41
C PRO A 103 -4.45 6.33 13.49
N ALA A 104 -3.44 7.00 12.95
CA ALA A 104 -2.04 6.61 13.11
C ALA A 104 -1.46 7.31 14.35
N SER A 105 -0.63 6.61 15.13
CA SER A 105 0.18 7.26 16.18
C SER A 105 1.32 8.07 15.54
N GLU A 106 1.99 8.92 16.33
CA GLU A 106 3.09 9.74 15.82
C GLU A 106 4.27 8.91 15.29
N ASP A 107 4.49 7.71 15.82
CA ASP A 107 5.62 6.86 15.42
C ASP A 107 5.26 5.82 14.34
N ASP A 108 3.98 5.72 13.95
CA ASP A 108 3.54 4.77 12.93
C ASP A 108 3.66 5.35 11.51
N PHE A 109 4.89 5.47 11.04
CA PHE A 109 5.23 5.98 9.71
C PHE A 109 4.50 5.21 8.60
N ARG A 110 4.36 3.89 8.75
CA ARG A 110 3.73 3.02 7.75
C ARG A 110 2.24 3.35 7.58
N LYS A 111 1.49 3.55 8.69
CA LYS A 111 0.10 4.00 8.60
C LYS A 111 -0.02 5.44 8.12
N LYS A 112 0.90 6.34 8.50
CA LYS A 112 0.89 7.72 7.98
C LYS A 112 1.07 7.76 6.46
N GLU A 113 2.01 6.99 5.94
CA GLU A 113 2.29 6.87 4.51
C GLU A 113 1.04 6.36 3.76
N LEU A 114 0.47 5.23 4.19
CA LEU A 114 -0.75 4.70 3.58
C LEU A 114 -1.94 5.66 3.68
N ARG A 115 -2.07 6.38 4.80
CA ARG A 115 -3.10 7.41 4.95
C ARG A 115 -2.92 8.54 3.94
N GLY A 116 -1.68 8.99 3.72
CA GLY A 116 -1.35 9.97 2.69
C GLY A 116 -1.78 9.48 1.30
N GLN A 117 -1.44 8.24 0.94
CA GLN A 117 -1.84 7.62 -0.33
C GLN A 117 -3.36 7.53 -0.51
N ILE A 118 -4.09 7.17 0.56
CA ILE A 118 -5.56 7.08 0.54
C ILE A 118 -6.18 8.46 0.38
N LEU A 119 -5.76 9.45 1.17
CA LEU A 119 -6.27 10.82 1.10
C LEU A 119 -6.00 11.45 -0.27
N TYR A 120 -4.81 11.21 -0.83
CA TYR A 120 -4.46 11.61 -2.17
C TYR A 120 -5.44 11.05 -3.22
N ARG A 121 -5.78 9.75 -3.14
CA ARG A 121 -6.73 9.14 -4.07
C ARG A 121 -8.14 9.75 -3.95
N LEU A 122 -8.60 10.02 -2.73
CA LEU A 122 -9.88 10.70 -2.50
C LEU A 122 -9.89 12.13 -3.03
N GLU A 123 -8.81 12.89 -2.81
CA GLU A 123 -8.68 14.27 -3.31
C GLU A 123 -8.66 14.31 -4.84
N LYS A 124 -7.95 13.37 -5.47
CA LYS A 124 -7.96 13.21 -6.93
C LYS A 124 -9.37 12.97 -7.49
N ASP A 125 -10.16 12.12 -6.82
CA ASP A 125 -11.54 11.88 -7.23
C ASP A 125 -12.43 13.12 -7.00
N LEU A 126 -12.19 13.88 -5.93
CA LEU A 126 -12.91 15.14 -5.68
C LEU A 126 -12.61 16.19 -6.76
N VAL A 127 -11.34 16.40 -7.09
CA VAL A 127 -10.91 17.35 -8.14
C VAL A 127 -11.54 17.00 -9.48
N LYS A 128 -11.57 15.73 -9.87
CA LYS A 128 -12.21 15.29 -11.13
C LYS A 128 -13.71 15.54 -11.20
N ASN A 129 -14.38 15.55 -10.04
CA ASN A 129 -15.84 15.63 -9.94
C ASN A 129 -16.35 16.99 -9.45
N SER A 130 -15.45 17.96 -9.23
CA SER A 130 -15.80 19.33 -8.85
C SER A 130 -15.46 20.29 -9.97
N ALA A 131 -16.28 21.33 -10.14
CA ALA A 131 -16.03 22.45 -11.02
C ALA A 131 -16.47 23.71 -10.25
N ASP A 132 -15.56 24.23 -9.44
CA ASP A 132 -15.76 25.46 -8.66
C ASP A 132 -14.56 26.39 -8.83
N ASP A 133 -14.65 27.59 -8.24
CA ASP A 133 -13.65 28.65 -8.38
C ASP A 133 -12.30 28.34 -7.70
N TYR A 134 -12.18 27.22 -6.97
CA TYR A 134 -10.96 26.78 -6.26
C TYR A 134 -10.28 25.59 -6.95
N ASP A 135 -10.69 25.25 -8.17
CA ASP A 135 -10.14 24.11 -8.93
C ASP A 135 -8.62 24.25 -9.19
N GLU A 136 -8.13 25.45 -9.51
CA GLU A 136 -6.70 25.69 -9.79
C GLU A 136 -5.79 25.46 -8.56
N GLU A 137 -6.17 25.96 -7.38
CA GLU A 137 -5.40 25.77 -6.14
C GLU A 137 -5.37 24.29 -5.72
N ARG A 138 -6.51 23.60 -5.82
CA ARG A 138 -6.59 22.17 -5.49
C ARG A 138 -5.81 21.32 -6.48
N GLN A 139 -5.86 21.61 -7.78
CA GLN A 139 -5.04 20.93 -8.78
C GLN A 139 -3.54 21.14 -8.54
N THR A 140 -3.15 22.34 -8.11
CA THR A 140 -1.76 22.65 -7.77
C THR A 140 -1.29 21.83 -6.56
N ASN A 141 -2.07 21.79 -5.48
CA ASN A 141 -1.78 20.99 -4.29
C ASN A 141 -1.74 19.49 -4.58
N LEU A 142 -2.73 18.98 -5.34
CA LEU A 142 -2.76 17.60 -5.79
C LEU A 142 -1.53 17.25 -6.64
N GLY A 143 -1.08 18.20 -7.48
CA GLY A 143 0.16 18.08 -8.24
C GLY A 143 1.41 17.98 -7.39
N ALA A 144 1.48 18.69 -6.28
CA ALA A 144 2.58 18.57 -5.33
C ALA A 144 2.60 17.18 -4.66
N CYS A 145 1.44 16.67 -4.23
CA CYS A 145 1.31 15.32 -3.70
C CYS A 145 1.73 14.24 -4.71
N LEU A 146 1.31 14.40 -5.97
CA LEU A 146 1.71 13.53 -7.08
C LEU A 146 3.22 13.49 -7.30
N ALA A 147 3.85 14.66 -7.29
CA ALA A 147 5.29 14.78 -7.47
C ALA A 147 6.05 14.10 -6.32
N ALA A 148 5.60 14.29 -5.08
CA ALA A 148 6.19 13.65 -3.90
C ALA A 148 6.04 12.11 -3.95
N LEU A 149 4.83 11.61 -4.21
CA LEU A 149 4.58 10.17 -4.35
C LEU A 149 5.42 9.54 -5.47
N ALA A 150 5.56 10.23 -6.62
CA ALA A 150 6.37 9.73 -7.72
C ALA A 150 7.86 9.59 -7.33
N LEU A 151 8.40 10.52 -6.54
CA LEU A 151 9.77 10.46 -6.03
C LEU A 151 9.97 9.28 -5.06
N GLU A 152 9.00 9.02 -4.19
CA GLU A 152 9.06 7.93 -3.21
C GLU A 152 8.89 6.55 -3.86
N GLU A 153 7.92 6.41 -4.76
CA GLU A 153 7.59 5.12 -5.43
C GLU A 153 8.48 4.80 -6.64
N GLY A 154 9.48 5.63 -6.93
CA GLY A 154 10.42 5.42 -8.04
C GLY A 154 9.76 5.50 -9.42
N GLY A 155 8.82 6.44 -9.59
CA GLY A 155 8.28 6.80 -10.91
C GLY A 155 7.17 5.90 -11.46
N ARG A 156 6.36 5.26 -10.61
CA ARG A 156 5.18 4.48 -11.04
C ARG A 156 3.83 5.07 -10.62
N PRO A 157 3.50 6.34 -10.96
CA PRO A 157 2.10 6.74 -10.90
C PRO A 157 1.27 5.85 -11.84
N GLU A 158 0.03 5.54 -11.48
CA GLU A 158 -0.86 4.74 -12.33
C GLU A 158 -0.94 5.36 -13.74
N LYS A 159 -1.01 4.52 -14.79
CA LYS A 159 -1.11 5.00 -16.19
C LYS A 159 -2.34 5.90 -16.33
N GLY A 160 -2.11 7.20 -16.51
CA GLY A 160 -3.17 8.21 -16.65
C GLY A 160 -3.17 9.29 -15.58
N ASP A 161 -2.28 9.23 -14.59
CA ASP A 161 -2.26 10.16 -13.44
C ASP A 161 -1.60 11.52 -13.71
N LEU A 162 -1.01 11.70 -14.89
CA LEU A 162 -0.24 12.89 -15.26
C LEU A 162 -1.05 13.88 -16.10
N THR A 163 -2.30 14.16 -15.71
CA THR A 163 -2.99 15.37 -16.19
C THR A 163 -2.71 16.53 -15.26
N LEU A 164 -1.42 16.81 -15.02
CA LEU A 164 -1.02 18.07 -14.40
C LEU A 164 -1.01 19.16 -15.47
N GLY A 165 -1.76 20.21 -15.19
CA GLY A 165 -1.79 21.43 -15.98
C GLY A 165 -0.42 22.09 -16.07
N GLU A 166 -0.33 23.12 -16.91
CA GLU A 166 0.87 23.95 -17.04
C GLU A 166 0.49 25.43 -16.97
N ASP A 167 -0.66 25.73 -16.35
CA ASP A 167 -1.27 27.05 -16.38
C ASP A 167 -0.60 28.02 -15.40
N THR A 168 -0.08 27.49 -14.28
CA THR A 168 0.68 28.25 -13.29
C THR A 168 2.14 27.78 -13.22
N TYR A 169 3.03 28.64 -12.72
CA TYR A 169 4.44 28.26 -12.52
C TYR A 169 4.58 27.10 -11.51
N GLU A 170 3.69 27.03 -10.51
CA GLU A 170 3.64 25.97 -9.50
C GLU A 170 3.26 24.62 -10.12
N MET A 171 2.25 24.60 -10.99
CA MET A 171 1.87 23.40 -11.73
C MET A 171 3.01 22.91 -12.64
N MET A 172 3.68 23.83 -13.35
CA MET A 172 4.85 23.48 -14.16
C MET A 172 5.99 22.88 -13.32
N TYR A 173 6.24 23.44 -12.13
CA TYR A 173 7.25 22.93 -11.20
C TYR A 173 6.91 21.54 -10.67
N ASN A 174 5.68 21.33 -10.22
CA ASN A 174 5.19 20.04 -9.72
C ASN A 174 5.27 18.96 -10.81
N LYS A 175 4.85 19.29 -12.04
CA LYS A 175 4.94 18.40 -13.20
C LYS A 175 6.39 18.05 -13.55
N ALA A 176 7.30 19.01 -13.51
CA ALA A 176 8.72 18.75 -13.75
C ALA A 176 9.34 17.84 -12.68
N THR A 177 8.93 18.01 -11.43
CA THR A 177 9.37 17.16 -10.30
C THR A 177 8.92 15.71 -10.49
N ALA A 178 7.66 15.49 -10.89
CA ALA A 178 7.15 14.16 -11.23
C ALA A 178 7.91 13.52 -12.42
N LEU A 179 8.22 14.28 -13.47
CA LEU A 179 9.00 13.81 -14.62
C LEU A 179 10.44 13.45 -14.24
N THR A 180 11.03 14.18 -13.29
CA THR A 180 12.37 13.87 -12.74
C THR A 180 12.35 12.51 -12.05
N ALA A 181 11.33 12.24 -11.23
CA ALA A 181 11.15 10.94 -10.58
C ALA A 181 10.98 9.78 -11.57
N GLN A 182 10.40 10.05 -12.75
CA GLN A 182 10.24 9.09 -13.84
C GLN A 182 11.49 8.93 -14.73
N GLY A 183 12.54 9.72 -14.48
CA GLY A 183 13.77 9.74 -15.28
C GLY A 183 13.68 10.50 -16.61
N ASP A 184 12.59 11.24 -16.87
CA ASP A 184 12.46 12.10 -18.06
C ASP A 184 13.06 13.49 -17.81
N TYR A 185 14.38 13.51 -17.60
CA TYR A 185 15.14 14.72 -17.24
C TYR A 185 15.06 15.83 -18.29
N GLN A 186 14.90 15.47 -19.58
CA GLN A 186 14.87 16.44 -20.67
C GLN A 186 13.57 17.26 -20.66
N LYS A 187 12.43 16.60 -20.44
CA LYS A 187 11.14 17.30 -20.30
C LYS A 187 11.07 18.06 -18.98
N ALA A 188 11.57 17.47 -17.88
CA ALA A 188 11.64 18.13 -16.58
C ALA A 188 12.41 19.46 -16.67
N LEU A 189 13.61 19.46 -17.27
CA LEU A 189 14.43 20.66 -17.41
C LEU A 189 13.73 21.76 -18.24
N THR A 190 13.02 21.37 -19.31
CA THR A 190 12.27 22.32 -20.14
C THR A 190 11.17 23.01 -19.35
N LEU A 191 10.42 22.25 -18.54
CA LEU A 191 9.35 22.78 -17.70
C LEU A 191 9.89 23.65 -16.55
N LEU A 192 11.00 23.26 -15.90
CA LEU A 192 11.63 24.06 -14.86
C LEU A 192 12.07 25.44 -15.38
N LYS A 193 12.65 25.50 -16.59
CA LYS A 193 13.02 26.78 -17.21
C LYS A 193 11.81 27.67 -17.49
N ARG A 194 10.69 27.09 -17.93
CA ARG A 194 9.45 27.85 -18.15
C ARG A 194 8.86 28.35 -16.83
N SER A 195 8.81 27.49 -15.82
CA SER A 195 8.38 27.83 -14.46
C SER A 195 9.19 29.00 -13.89
N GLU A 196 10.52 28.98 -14.03
CA GLU A 196 11.40 30.06 -13.56
C GLU A 196 11.09 31.42 -14.20
N VAL A 197 10.78 31.44 -15.50
CA VAL A 197 10.44 32.68 -16.21
C VAL A 197 9.07 33.20 -15.76
N SER A 198 8.10 32.32 -15.55
CA SER A 198 6.73 32.66 -15.15
C SER A 198 6.57 33.04 -13.68
N CYS A 199 7.55 32.75 -12.83
CA CYS A 199 7.56 33.07 -11.41
C CYS A 199 8.17 34.45 -11.09
N ARG A 200 8.58 35.23 -12.11
CA ARG A 200 9.17 36.58 -11.98
C ARG A 200 8.16 37.66 -12.31
#